data_AF-A0A972KLT1-F1
#
_entry.id   AF-A0A972KLT1-F1
#
_cell.length_a   1.000
_cell.length_b   1.000
_cell.length_c   1.000
_cell.angle_alpha   90.00
_cell.angle_beta   90.00
_cell.angle_gamma   90.00
#
_symmetry.space_group_name_H-M   'P 1'
#
loop_
_entity.id
_entity.type
_entity.pdbx_description
1 polymer ?
#
loop_
_entity_poly.entity_id
_entity_poly.type
_entity_poly.pdbx_seq_one_letter_code
_entity_poly.pdbx_strand_id
1 'polypeptide(L)'
;MMFCPKCGAENEGYAKSCRECKEELPETLPRGIFLNQPTGLWGGVAPPNLPLIVLAIRLLPKFVTRKGTLIFAVLLLAILLTFFLLVRE
;
A
#
# COMPACT_ATOMS: atom_id res chain seq x y z
N MET A 1 8.68 -21.91 19.42
CA MET A 1 10.09 -21.51 19.55
C MET A 1 10.36 -20.35 18.61
N MET A 2 11.12 -19.36 19.04
CA MET A 2 11.51 -18.19 18.23
C MET A 2 12.94 -17.78 18.53
N PHE A 3 13.67 -17.29 17.51
CA PHE A 3 15.06 -16.89 17.66
C PHE A 3 15.19 -15.39 17.91
N CYS A 4 16.10 -15.01 18.81
CA CYS A 4 16.40 -13.60 19.05
C CYS A 4 17.13 -12.99 17.85
N PRO A 5 16.64 -11.88 17.28
CA PRO A 5 17.27 -11.25 16.12
C PRO A 5 18.63 -10.62 16.44
N LYS A 6 18.92 -10.37 17.72
CA LYS A 6 20.16 -9.72 18.17
C LYS A 6 21.29 -10.71 18.50
N CYS A 7 20.97 -11.82 19.15
CA CYS A 7 21.99 -12.79 19.61
C CYS A 7 21.82 -14.21 19.05
N GLY A 8 20.73 -14.49 18.33
CA GLY A 8 20.48 -15.82 17.75
C GLY A 8 20.01 -16.87 18.76
N ALA A 9 19.86 -16.52 20.04
CA ALA A 9 19.37 -17.44 21.07
C ALA A 9 17.95 -17.93 20.80
N GLU A 10 17.67 -19.20 21.08
CA GLU A 10 16.32 -19.75 21.03
C GLU A 10 15.53 -19.37 22.28
N ASN A 11 14.31 -18.87 22.09
CA ASN A 11 13.41 -18.44 23.15
C ASN A 11 12.04 -19.12 23.00
N GLU A 12 11.28 -19.11 24.09
CA GLU A 12 9.89 -19.55 24.09
C GLU A 12 9.05 -18.67 23.15
N GLY A 13 8.06 -19.25 22.47
CA GLY A 13 7.27 -18.57 21.43
C GLY A 13 6.42 -17.39 21.92
N TYR A 14 6.35 -17.16 23.23
CA TYR A 14 5.63 -16.06 23.86
C TYR A 14 6.54 -15.20 24.75
N ALA A 15 7.86 -15.38 24.69
CA ALA A 15 8.79 -14.62 25.50
C ALA A 15 8.80 -13.14 25.05
N LYS A 16 8.56 -12.22 25.98
CA LYS A 16 8.58 -10.77 25.70
C LYS A 16 9.99 -10.23 25.49
N SER A 17 10.99 -10.91 26.04
CA SER A 17 12.39 -10.52 25.92
C SER A 17 13.29 -11.74 25.82
N CYS A 18 14.45 -11.55 25.22
CA CYS A 18 15.44 -12.58 25.07
C CYS A 18 16.06 -12.93 26.42
N ARG A 19 16.07 -14.23 26.75
CA ARG A 19 16.67 -14.73 27.99
C ARG A 19 18.17 -14.42 28.10
N GLU A 20 18.86 -14.34 26.97
CA GLU A 20 20.31 -14.21 26.91
C GLU A 20 20.76 -12.74 26.87
N CYS A 21 20.26 -11.97 25.89
CA CYS A 21 20.70 -10.58 25.70
C CYS A 21 19.73 -9.53 26.25
N LYS A 22 18.60 -9.94 26.84
CA LYS A 22 17.53 -9.09 27.39
C LYS A 22 16.88 -8.12 26.39
N GLU A 23 17.15 -8.30 25.10
CA GLU A 23 16.50 -7.52 24.04
C GLU A 23 15.00 -7.82 24.01
N GLU A 24 14.19 -6.80 23.75
CA GLU A 24 12.74 -6.97 23.57
C GLU A 24 12.48 -7.78 22.30
N LEU A 25 11.69 -8.84 22.44
CA LEU A 25 11.32 -9.70 21.32
C LEU A 25 9.97 -9.23 20.77
N PRO A 26 9.79 -9.17 19.44
CA PRO A 26 8.52 -8.75 18.86
C PRO A 26 7.44 -9.74 19.29
N GLU A 27 6.38 -9.24 19.95
CA GLU A 27 5.21 -10.06 20.29
C GLU A 27 4.63 -10.60 18.98
N THR A 28 4.87 -11.88 18.68
CA THR A 28 4.12 -12.58 17.64
C THR A 28 2.70 -12.73 18.15
N LEU A 29 1.87 -11.73 17.86
CA LEU A 29 0.42 -11.75 18.07
C LEU A 29 -0.11 -13.12 17.61
N PRO A 30 -0.88 -13.85 18.45
CA PRO A 30 -1.52 -15.06 18.00
C PRO A 30 -2.40 -14.70 16.79
N ARG A 31 -2.24 -15.45 15.70
CA ARG A 31 -3.07 -15.32 14.49
C ARG A 31 -4.53 -15.50 14.87
N GLY A 32 -5.21 -14.40 15.15
CA GLY A 32 -6.57 -14.38 15.66
C GLY A 32 -7.15 -12.99 15.51
N ILE A 33 -7.81 -12.78 14.37
CA ILE A 33 -8.75 -11.68 14.08
C ILE A 33 -8.11 -10.30 13.87
N PHE A 34 -8.05 -9.89 12.60
CA PHE A 34 -8.19 -8.49 12.21
C PHE A 34 -9.13 -8.39 11.00
N LEU A 35 -10.44 -8.47 11.26
CA LEU A 35 -11.39 -7.74 10.43
C LEU A 35 -11.62 -6.39 11.11
N ASN A 36 -11.26 -5.34 10.39
CA ASN A 36 -11.35 -3.91 10.72
C ASN A 36 -10.21 -3.33 11.58
N GLN A 37 -9.09 -3.02 10.93
CA GLN A 37 -8.26 -1.87 11.33
C GLN A 37 -8.27 -0.83 10.20
N PRO A 38 -8.88 0.35 10.40
CA PRO A 38 -8.72 1.46 9.49
C PRO A 38 -7.36 2.13 9.74
N THR A 39 -6.84 2.73 8.69
CA THR A 39 -5.69 3.65 8.63
C THR A 39 -4.28 3.06 8.69
N GLY A 40 -3.58 3.27 7.57
CA GLY A 40 -2.19 3.67 7.60
C GLY A 40 -1.20 2.61 7.16
N LEU A 41 -0.92 2.55 5.86
CA LEU A 41 0.44 2.43 5.32
C LEU A 41 1.41 1.41 6.00
N TRP A 42 1.06 0.12 6.05
CA TRP A 42 2.04 -0.97 6.19
C TRP A 42 1.77 -1.93 5.01
N GLY A 43 2.66 -2.09 4.03
CA GLY A 43 4.03 -2.53 4.22
C GLY A 43 4.05 -4.06 4.14
N GLY A 44 4.03 -4.61 2.92
CA GLY A 44 4.52 -5.97 2.67
C GLY A 44 3.48 -7.05 2.36
N VAL A 45 2.93 -7.04 1.14
CA VAL A 45 3.06 -8.20 0.25
C VAL A 45 3.27 -7.65 -1.15
N ALA A 46 4.49 -7.72 -1.66
CA ALA A 46 4.72 -7.43 -3.07
C ALA A 46 4.31 -8.68 -3.86
N PRO A 47 3.19 -8.69 -4.63
CA PRO A 47 3.01 -9.73 -5.62
C PRO A 47 4.22 -9.75 -6.57
N PRO A 48 4.65 -10.93 -7.07
CA PRO A 48 5.90 -11.11 -7.81
C PRO A 48 6.02 -10.32 -9.14
N ASN A 49 5.03 -9.50 -9.46
CA ASN A 49 4.96 -8.65 -10.66
C ASN A 49 4.93 -7.14 -10.35
N LEU A 50 5.41 -6.72 -9.18
CA LEU A 50 5.48 -5.31 -8.77
C LEU A 50 6.25 -4.35 -9.69
N PRO A 51 7.32 -4.71 -10.43
CA PRO A 51 8.06 -3.70 -11.18
C PRO A 51 7.20 -3.06 -12.26
N LEU A 52 6.38 -3.82 -12.98
CA LEU A 52 5.49 -3.29 -14.02
C LEU A 52 4.38 -2.41 -13.44
N ILE A 53 3.78 -2.81 -12.31
CA ILE A 53 2.71 -2.05 -11.67
C ILE A 53 3.26 -0.74 -11.08
N VAL A 54 4.44 -0.77 -10.44
CA VAL A 54 5.08 0.43 -9.91
C VAL A 54 5.59 1.34 -11.02
N LEU A 55 6.12 0.80 -12.13
CA LEU A 55 6.48 1.57 -13.31
C LEU A 55 5.23 2.20 -13.94
N ALA A 56 4.13 1.46 -14.07
CA ALA A 56 2.85 1.97 -14.58
C ALA A 56 2.25 3.05 -13.67
N ILE A 57 2.34 2.92 -12.35
CA ILE A 57 1.88 3.94 -11.40
C ILE A 57 2.80 5.18 -11.40
N ARG A 58 4.09 5.02 -11.67
CA ARG A 58 5.03 6.16 -11.83
C ARG A 58 4.94 6.83 -13.19
N LEU A 59 4.56 6.09 -14.22
CA LEU A 59 4.31 6.59 -15.58
C LEU A 59 2.87 7.10 -15.75
N LEU A 60 1.95 6.73 -14.86
CA LEU A 60 0.67 7.40 -14.74
C LEU A 60 0.98 8.87 -14.45
N PRO A 61 0.58 9.79 -15.36
CA PRO A 61 0.99 11.16 -15.26
C PRO A 61 0.57 11.68 -13.89
N LYS A 62 1.49 12.31 -13.16
CA LYS A 62 1.21 13.12 -11.96
C LYS A 62 0.38 14.37 -12.31
N PHE A 63 -0.63 14.24 -13.15
CA PHE A 63 -1.51 15.31 -13.62
C PHE A 63 -2.77 15.47 -12.78
N VAL A 64 -2.87 14.73 -11.66
CA VAL A 64 -3.83 15.07 -10.60
C VAL A 64 -3.14 15.98 -9.58
N THR A 65 -2.59 17.10 -10.08
CA THR A 65 -2.50 18.31 -9.25
C THR A 65 -3.87 18.98 -9.37
N ARG A 66 -4.44 19.44 -8.26
CA ARG A 66 -5.82 19.98 -8.13
C ARG A 66 -6.30 20.96 -9.23
N LYS A 67 -5.38 21.57 -9.99
CA LYS A 67 -5.68 22.46 -11.13
C LYS A 67 -5.78 21.73 -12.49
N GLY A 68 -5.07 20.62 -12.69
CA GLY A 68 -5.08 19.84 -13.93
C GLY A 68 -6.37 19.03 -14.14
N THR A 69 -7.02 18.59 -13.06
CA THR A 69 -8.29 17.87 -13.12
C THR A 69 -9.42 18.72 -13.72
N LEU A 70 -9.44 20.03 -13.44
CA LEU A 70 -10.43 20.94 -14.01
C LEU A 70 -10.25 21.10 -15.52
N ILE A 71 -9.01 21.27 -15.99
CA ILE A 71 -8.72 21.42 -17.42
C ILE A 71 -9.11 20.14 -18.16
N PHE A 72 -8.76 18.97 -17.62
CA PHE A 72 -9.13 17.68 -18.21
C PHE A 72 -10.65 17.48 -18.25
N ALA A 73 -11.36 17.83 -17.17
CA ALA A 73 -12.82 17.72 -17.11
C ALA A 73 -13.52 18.66 -18.11
N VAL A 74 -13.04 19.90 -18.24
CA VAL A 74 -13.60 20.87 -19.20
C VAL A 74 -13.35 20.42 -20.64
N LEU A 75 -12.15 19.92 -20.94
CA LEU A 75 -11.81 19.42 -22.27
C LEU A 75 -12.67 18.19 -22.64
N LEU A 76 -12.83 17.25 -21.70
CA LEU A 76 -13.67 16.07 -21.88
C LEU A 76 -15.13 16.45 -22.12
N LEU A 77 -15.67 17.40 -21.34
CA LEU A 77 -17.03 17.89 -21.51
C LEU A 77 -17.24 18.54 -22.88
N ALA A 78 -16.29 19.36 -23.35
CA ALA A 78 -16.36 19.99 -24.65
C ALA A 78 -16.38 18.98 -25.81
N ILE A 79 -15.58 17.91 -25.72
CA ILE A 79 -15.55 16.82 -26.71
C ILE A 79 -16.88 16.06 -26.73
N LEU A 80 -17.44 15.75 -25.56
CA LEU A 80 -18.73 15.07 -25.46
C LEU A 80 -19.88 15.91 -26.03
N LEU A 81 -19.89 17.22 -25.77
CA LEU A 81 -20.89 18.14 -26.31
C LEU A 81 -20.80 18.26 -27.83
N THR A 82 -19.59 18.39 -28.38
CA THR A 82 -19.40 18.44 -29.84
C THR A 82 -19.83 17.14 -30.51
N PHE A 83 -19.47 15.99 -29.94
CA PHE A 83 -19.95 14.70 -30.43
C PHE A 83 -21.48 14.60 -30.40
N PHE A 84 -22.11 15.02 -29.29
CA PHE A 84 -23.56 15.01 -29.17
C PHE A 84 -24.25 15.90 -30.21
N LEU A 85 -23.70 17.10 -30.47
CA LEU A 85 -24.21 17.99 -31.51
C LEU A 85 -24.05 17.40 -32.91
N LEU A 86 -22.89 16.80 -33.20
CA LEU A 86 -22.60 16.18 -34.49
C LEU A 86 -23.50 14.96 -34.78
N VAL A 87 -23.85 14.18 -33.75
CA VAL A 87 -24.72 13.01 -33.88
C VAL A 87 -26.20 13.41 -34.01
N ARG A 88 -26.55 14.64 -33.61
CA ARG A 88 -27.93 15.13 -33.64
C ARG A 88 -28.29 15.85 -34.95
N GLU A 89 -27.30 16.16 -35.78
CA GLU A 89 -27.47 16.54 -37.19
C GLU A 89 -27.63 15.29 -38.07
#